data_AF-A0A378WMS6-F1
#
_entry.id   AF-A0A378WMS6-F1
#
_cell.length_a   1.000
_cell.length_b   1.000
_cell.length_c   1.000
_cell.angle_alpha   90.00
_cell.angle_beta   90.00
_cell.angle_gamma   90.00
#
_symmetry.space_group_name_H-M   'P 1'
#
loop_
_entity.id
_entity.type
_entity.pdbx_description
1 polymer ?
#
loop_
_entity_poly.entity_id
_entity_poly.type
_entity_poly.pdbx_seq_one_letter_code
_entity_poly.pdbx_strand_id
1 'polypeptide(L)'
;MTKPSTRTILALALAAVLVVAAAVAGIVAVAVHNAHEADPTVTAYAHGRTVTVPPYLYCTIGEPDPHGRVSPDCKRTEITAELNPPLGYPVQLSLPRHIADAPWVMVLEYQQIDNPGKTVQHLASYRDYPQGTRAVTVASHPEPNLRLIGVEVQLLLLVRDEAGNEAFSPYQAWSIKAA
;
A
#
# COMPACT_ATOMS: atom_id res chain seq x y z
N MET A 1 23.68 -49.45 39.73
CA MET A 1 23.37 -48.19 39.02
C MET A 1 24.58 -47.27 39.11
N THR A 2 25.34 -47.14 38.03
CA THR A 2 26.57 -46.34 37.99
C THR A 2 26.22 -44.86 37.85
N LYS A 3 26.69 -44.00 38.76
CA LYS A 3 26.38 -42.56 38.77
C LYS A 3 27.04 -41.90 37.54
N PRO A 4 26.30 -41.19 36.68
CA PRO A 4 26.88 -40.55 35.51
C PRO A 4 27.89 -39.47 35.95
N SER A 5 29.03 -39.40 35.25
CA SER A 5 30.06 -38.40 35.54
C SER A 5 29.54 -36.99 35.26
N THR A 6 30.06 -35.99 35.97
CA THR A 6 29.70 -34.56 35.78
C THR A 6 29.81 -34.11 34.32
N ARG A 7 30.78 -34.65 33.57
CA ARG A 7 30.97 -34.38 32.14
C ARG A 7 29.82 -34.91 31.27
N THR A 8 29.28 -36.08 31.61
CA THR A 8 28.14 -36.69 30.92
C THR A 8 26.86 -35.87 31.14
N ILE A 9 26.65 -35.39 32.36
CA ILE A 9 25.51 -34.52 32.70
C ILE A 9 25.61 -33.19 31.94
N LEU A 10 26.79 -32.58 31.89
CA LEU A 10 27.01 -31.33 31.18
C LEU A 10 26.79 -31.46 29.67
N ALA A 11 27.27 -32.56 29.07
CA ALA A 11 27.07 -32.84 27.65
C ALA A 11 25.58 -33.06 27.31
N LEU A 12 24.84 -33.79 28.14
CA LEU A 12 23.40 -34.00 27.96
C LEU A 12 22.60 -32.71 28.14
N ALA A 13 22.97 -31.89 29.13
CA ALA A 13 22.35 -30.58 29.33
C ALA A 13 22.59 -29.65 28.13
N LEU A 14 23.82 -29.60 27.61
CA LEU A 14 24.14 -28.81 26.43
C LEU A 14 23.39 -29.32 25.19
N ALA A 15 23.34 -30.63 24.98
CA ALA A 15 22.58 -31.23 23.88
C ALA A 15 21.09 -30.90 23.99
N ALA A 16 20.50 -30.98 25.20
CA ALA A 16 19.11 -30.62 25.44
C ALA A 16 18.85 -29.14 25.13
N VAL A 17 19.74 -28.24 25.56
CA VAL A 17 19.64 -26.80 25.25
C VAL A 17 19.71 -26.55 23.74
N LEU A 18 20.63 -27.21 23.03
CA LEU A 18 20.75 -27.09 21.57
C LEU A 18 19.50 -27.59 20.84
N VAL A 19 18.92 -28.72 21.28
CA VAL A 19 17.68 -29.23 20.71
C VAL A 19 16.52 -28.26 20.93
N VAL A 20 16.39 -27.70 22.13
CA VAL A 20 15.35 -26.70 22.43
C VAL A 20 15.56 -25.45 21.59
N ALA A 21 16.79 -24.94 21.49
CA ALA A 21 17.10 -23.76 20.68
C ALA A 21 16.78 -23.99 19.19
N ALA A 22 17.13 -25.15 18.64
CA ALA A 22 16.81 -25.51 17.26
C ALA A 22 15.29 -25.64 17.03
N ALA A 23 14.56 -26.23 17.98
CA ALA A 23 13.11 -26.32 17.91
C ALA A 23 12.44 -24.94 17.93
N VAL A 24 12.86 -24.05 18.84
CA VAL A 24 12.35 -22.67 18.91
C VAL A 24 12.68 -21.90 17.63
N ALA A 25 13.92 -21.99 17.15
CA ALA A 25 14.33 -21.36 15.89
C ALA A 25 13.49 -21.86 14.70
N GLY A 26 13.23 -23.17 14.64
CA GLY A 26 12.36 -23.76 13.62
C GLY A 26 10.92 -23.23 13.69
N ILE A 27 10.34 -23.15 14.89
CA ILE A 27 9.00 -22.59 15.10
C ILE A 27 8.95 -21.11 14.67
N VAL A 28 9.92 -20.31 15.10
CA VAL A 28 9.99 -18.88 14.74
C VAL A 28 10.16 -18.71 13.24
N ALA A 29 11.01 -19.50 12.59
CA ALA A 29 11.22 -19.44 11.15
C ALA A 29 9.91 -19.75 10.39
N VAL A 30 9.17 -20.79 10.80
CA VAL A 30 7.88 -21.12 10.20
C VAL A 30 6.83 -20.04 10.47
N ALA A 31 6.77 -19.51 11.68
CA ALA A 31 5.81 -18.46 12.05
C ALA A 31 6.06 -17.17 11.26
N VAL A 32 7.32 -16.76 11.09
CA VAL A 32 7.69 -15.58 10.29
C VAL A 32 7.42 -15.81 8.81
N HIS A 33 7.75 -16.99 8.28
CA HIS A 33 7.49 -17.33 6.88
C HIS A 33 5.99 -17.33 6.55
N ASN A 34 5.15 -17.75 7.50
CA ASN A 34 3.70 -17.82 7.32
C ASN A 34 2.98 -16.54 7.77
N ALA A 35 3.70 -15.56 8.31
CA ALA A 35 3.09 -14.28 8.67
C ALA A 35 2.63 -13.58 7.40
N HIS A 36 1.36 -13.16 7.38
CA HIS A 36 0.82 -12.38 6.27
C HIS A 36 1.58 -11.05 6.20
N GLU A 37 2.12 -10.72 5.02
CA GLU A 37 2.74 -9.42 4.81
C GLU A 37 1.66 -8.34 4.95
N ALA A 38 1.95 -7.28 5.71
CA ALA A 38 0.99 -6.21 5.90
C ALA A 38 0.69 -5.52 4.57
N ASP A 39 -0.59 -5.20 4.32
CA ASP A 39 -0.97 -4.48 3.11
C ASP A 39 -0.15 -3.19 2.98
N PRO A 40 0.39 -2.89 1.78
CA PRO A 40 1.26 -1.74 1.58
C PRO A 40 0.49 -0.45 1.87
N THR A 41 1.12 0.46 2.60
CA THR A 41 0.53 1.76 2.98
C THR A 41 1.28 2.91 2.32
N VAL A 42 0.54 3.95 1.94
CA VAL A 42 1.11 5.24 1.53
C VAL A 42 1.24 6.12 2.76
N THR A 43 2.30 6.92 2.85
CA THR A 43 2.38 7.95 3.90
C THR A 43 2.08 9.31 3.27
N ALA A 44 1.16 10.05 3.87
CA ALA A 44 0.82 11.40 3.43
C ALA A 44 1.19 12.43 4.51
N TYR A 45 1.84 13.51 4.09
CA TYR A 45 2.27 14.59 4.95
C TYR A 45 1.79 15.93 4.39
N ALA A 46 1.27 16.78 5.27
CA ALA A 46 1.06 18.19 4.98
C ALA A 46 1.10 18.99 6.28
N HIS A 47 1.78 20.14 6.26
CA HIS A 47 1.72 21.14 7.33
C HIS A 47 1.91 20.55 8.76
N GLY A 48 2.98 19.79 8.98
CA GLY A 48 3.29 19.22 10.30
C GLY A 48 2.46 18.00 10.70
N ARG A 49 1.53 17.55 9.85
CA ARG A 49 0.70 16.36 10.08
C ARG A 49 1.08 15.25 9.12
N THR A 50 1.27 14.04 9.65
CA THR A 50 1.53 12.82 8.90
C THR A 50 0.41 11.82 9.15
N VAL A 51 -0.07 11.16 8.11
CA VAL A 51 -1.03 10.06 8.19
C VAL A 51 -0.54 8.86 7.39
N THR A 52 -0.75 7.67 7.93
CA THR A 52 -0.56 6.41 7.21
C THR A 52 -1.88 6.05 6.54
N VAL A 53 -1.82 5.81 5.23
CA VAL A 53 -2.97 5.59 4.36
C VAL A 53 -2.99 4.10 3.99
N PRO A 54 -3.89 3.30 4.58
CA PRO A 54 -4.12 1.93 4.13
C PRO A 54 -4.81 1.91 2.77
N PRO A 55 -4.76 0.80 2.02
CA PRO A 55 -5.54 0.68 0.81
C PRO A 55 -7.04 0.65 1.14
N TYR A 56 -7.82 1.43 0.42
CA TYR A 56 -9.28 1.32 0.49
C TYR A 56 -9.79 0.23 -0.46
N LEU A 57 -9.06 -0.05 -1.54
CA LEU A 57 -9.26 -1.18 -2.43
C LEU A 57 -7.94 -1.96 -2.53
N TYR A 58 -7.98 -3.25 -2.24
CA TYR A 58 -6.82 -4.13 -2.40
C TYR A 58 -7.22 -5.48 -2.99
N CYS A 59 -6.92 -5.67 -4.27
CA CYS A 59 -7.09 -6.94 -4.95
C CYS A 59 -5.74 -7.64 -5.14
N THR A 60 -5.69 -8.93 -4.78
CA THR A 60 -4.58 -9.81 -5.12
C THR A 60 -4.93 -10.54 -6.41
N ILE A 61 -4.05 -10.44 -7.41
CA ILE A 61 -4.22 -11.06 -8.72
C ILE A 61 -3.62 -12.47 -8.66
N GLY A 62 -4.47 -13.48 -8.71
CA GLY A 62 -4.05 -14.88 -8.75
C GLY A 62 -3.63 -15.34 -10.15
N GLU A 63 -3.33 -16.63 -10.27
CA GLU A 63 -3.06 -17.26 -11.56
C GLU A 63 -4.34 -17.25 -12.44
N PRO A 64 -4.19 -17.05 -13.76
CA PRO A 64 -5.31 -17.17 -14.68
C PRO A 64 -5.79 -18.62 -14.79
N ASP A 65 -7.09 -18.80 -15.01
CA ASP A 65 -7.67 -20.09 -15.35
C ASP A 65 -7.23 -20.56 -16.75
N PRO A 66 -7.56 -21.80 -17.18
CA PRO A 66 -7.19 -22.31 -18.51
C PRO A 66 -7.73 -21.49 -19.70
N HIS A 67 -8.68 -20.58 -19.45
CA HIS A 67 -9.25 -19.67 -20.43
C HIS A 67 -8.69 -18.25 -20.33
N GLY A 68 -7.66 -18.03 -19.50
CA GLY A 68 -7.01 -16.73 -19.32
C GLY A 68 -7.79 -15.77 -18.42
N ARG A 69 -8.82 -16.21 -17.71
CA ARG A 69 -9.61 -15.37 -16.80
C ARG A 69 -8.96 -15.34 -15.42
N VAL A 70 -8.90 -14.17 -14.80
CA VAL A 70 -8.43 -14.03 -13.42
C VAL A 70 -9.60 -13.66 -12.52
N SER A 71 -9.69 -14.34 -11.38
CA SER A 71 -10.63 -14.00 -10.31
C SER A 71 -9.86 -13.38 -9.15
N PRO A 72 -9.72 -12.04 -9.09
CA PRO A 72 -8.98 -11.40 -8.02
C PRO A 72 -9.68 -11.56 -6.67
N ASP A 73 -8.89 -11.79 -5.61
CA ASP A 73 -9.38 -11.70 -4.24
C ASP A 73 -9.30 -10.24 -3.77
N CYS A 74 -10.44 -9.60 -3.59
CA CYS A 74 -10.55 -8.17 -3.36
C CYS A 74 -11.10 -7.85 -1.97
N LYS A 75 -10.36 -7.01 -1.23
CA LYS A 75 -10.81 -6.38 -0.01
C LYS A 75 -11.13 -4.92 -0.31
N ARG A 76 -12.33 -4.46 0.08
CA ARG A 76 -12.70 -3.04 0.05
C ARG A 76 -13.02 -2.57 1.47
N THR A 77 -12.49 -1.41 1.83
CA THR A 77 -12.75 -0.76 3.10
C THR A 77 -13.32 0.63 2.85
N GLU A 78 -14.11 1.12 3.80
CA GLU A 78 -14.63 2.50 3.80
C GLU A 78 -13.57 3.51 4.28
N ILE A 79 -12.33 3.07 4.52
CA ILE A 79 -11.32 3.89 5.18
C ILE A 79 -10.69 4.84 4.15
N THR A 80 -10.99 6.13 4.30
CA THR A 80 -10.26 7.22 3.66
C THR A 80 -9.42 7.93 4.72
N ALA A 81 -8.13 8.14 4.45
CA ALA A 81 -7.28 8.87 5.40
C ALA A 81 -7.55 10.39 5.28
N GLU A 82 -7.73 11.07 6.40
CA GLU A 82 -7.97 12.52 6.41
C GLU A 82 -6.70 13.30 6.78
N LEU A 83 -6.27 14.19 5.90
CA LEU A 83 -5.10 15.05 6.10
C LEU A 83 -5.46 16.53 6.23
N ASN A 84 -6.45 17.01 5.46
CA ASN A 84 -6.97 18.38 5.48
C ASN A 84 -5.88 19.48 5.47
N PRO A 85 -5.02 19.53 4.44
CA PRO A 85 -3.99 20.56 4.32
C PRO A 85 -4.63 21.97 4.30
N PRO A 86 -4.05 22.96 4.98
CA PRO A 86 -4.44 24.35 4.77
C PRO A 86 -4.20 24.75 3.30
N LEU A 87 -5.01 25.67 2.79
CA LEU A 87 -4.92 26.13 1.40
C LEU A 87 -3.50 26.64 1.10
N GLY A 88 -2.92 26.18 -0.02
CA GLY A 88 -1.56 26.56 -0.44
C GLY A 88 -0.44 25.70 0.17
N TYR A 89 -0.72 24.86 1.18
CA TYR A 89 0.26 23.89 1.68
C TYR A 89 0.15 22.58 0.90
N PRO A 90 1.21 22.14 0.20
CA PRO A 90 1.14 20.95 -0.62
C PRO A 90 1.04 19.67 0.23
N VAL A 91 0.51 18.62 -0.38
CA VAL A 91 0.52 17.27 0.16
C VAL A 91 1.74 16.53 -0.39
N GLN A 92 2.58 16.01 0.49
CA GLN A 92 3.69 15.13 0.14
C GLN A 92 3.28 13.69 0.39
N LEU A 93 3.45 12.84 -0.61
CA LEU A 93 3.18 11.41 -0.52
C LEU A 93 4.49 10.65 -0.60
N SER A 94 4.70 9.71 0.32
CA SER A 94 5.77 8.72 0.25
C SER A 94 5.17 7.38 -0.17
N LEU A 95 5.68 6.85 -1.28
CA LEU A 95 5.22 5.64 -1.93
C LEU A 95 6.14 4.45 -1.54
N PRO A 96 5.57 3.34 -1.02
CA PRO A 96 6.34 2.11 -0.82
C PRO A 96 6.86 1.54 -2.15
N ARG A 97 7.87 0.67 -2.08
CA ARG A 97 8.45 -0.06 -3.24
C ARG A 97 7.40 -0.66 -4.16
N HIS A 98 6.46 -1.38 -3.59
CA HIS A 98 5.34 -1.99 -4.29
C HIS A 98 4.61 -1.02 -5.24
N ILE A 99 4.42 0.23 -4.82
CA ILE A 99 3.76 1.26 -5.64
C ILE A 99 4.76 1.95 -6.56
N ALA A 100 5.89 2.41 -6.02
CA ALA A 100 6.88 3.20 -6.76
C ALA A 100 7.47 2.46 -7.98
N ASP A 101 7.52 1.12 -7.90
CA ASP A 101 8.06 0.26 -8.95
C ASP A 101 6.97 -0.21 -9.95
N ALA A 102 5.70 0.16 -9.73
CA ALA A 102 4.55 -0.17 -10.57
C ALA A 102 4.10 1.02 -11.45
N PRO A 103 3.31 0.80 -12.52
CA PRO A 103 2.79 1.87 -13.38
C PRO A 103 1.59 2.58 -12.73
N TRP A 104 1.84 3.30 -11.63
CA TRP A 104 0.79 3.98 -10.87
C TRP A 104 0.24 5.21 -11.56
N VAL A 105 -1.05 5.49 -11.32
CA VAL A 105 -1.69 6.76 -11.63
C VAL A 105 -2.20 7.42 -10.37
N MET A 106 -2.42 8.71 -10.44
CA MET A 106 -2.95 9.52 -9.36
C MET A 106 -4.10 10.35 -9.87
N VAL A 107 -5.27 10.16 -9.28
CA VAL A 107 -6.45 10.99 -9.50
C VAL A 107 -6.45 12.08 -8.44
N LEU A 108 -6.42 13.33 -8.88
CA LEU A 108 -6.42 14.50 -8.03
C LEU A 108 -7.75 15.21 -8.19
N GLU A 109 -8.53 15.27 -7.13
CA GLU A 109 -9.83 15.93 -7.15
C GLU A 109 -9.72 17.32 -6.54
N TYR A 110 -10.11 18.31 -7.33
CA TYR A 110 -10.17 19.70 -6.91
C TYR A 110 -11.59 20.21 -6.94
N GLN A 111 -11.95 21.06 -5.99
CA GLN A 111 -13.19 21.81 -5.98
C GLN A 111 -12.94 23.26 -6.39
N GLN A 112 -13.87 23.84 -7.15
CA GLN A 112 -13.87 25.27 -7.44
C GLN A 112 -14.24 26.08 -6.19
N ILE A 113 -13.41 27.06 -5.82
CA ILE A 113 -13.61 27.87 -4.61
C ILE A 113 -14.83 28.79 -4.77
N ASP A 114 -15.03 29.36 -5.96
CA ASP A 114 -16.16 30.24 -6.30
C ASP A 114 -17.49 29.51 -6.53
N ASN A 115 -17.46 28.20 -6.78
CA ASN A 115 -18.64 27.37 -7.01
C ASN A 115 -18.55 26.02 -6.27
N PRO A 116 -18.80 26.02 -4.95
CA PRO A 116 -18.82 24.81 -4.14
C PRO A 116 -19.82 23.80 -4.70
N GLY A 117 -19.33 22.61 -5.06
CA GLY A 117 -20.12 21.54 -5.70
C GLY A 117 -19.65 21.22 -7.12
N LYS A 118 -18.91 22.12 -7.77
CA LYS A 118 -18.23 21.81 -9.04
C LYS A 118 -16.82 21.29 -8.77
N THR A 119 -16.56 20.05 -9.19
CA THR A 119 -15.26 19.40 -9.09
C THR A 119 -14.58 19.30 -10.45
N VAL A 120 -13.26 19.30 -10.45
CA VAL A 120 -12.41 19.03 -11.61
C VAL A 120 -11.39 17.97 -11.22
N GLN A 121 -11.10 17.06 -12.15
CA GLN A 121 -10.12 16.00 -11.95
C GLN A 121 -8.86 16.30 -12.74
N HIS A 122 -7.71 16.29 -12.08
CA HIS A 122 -6.41 16.25 -12.73
C HIS A 122 -5.82 14.85 -12.59
N LEU A 123 -5.04 14.44 -13.57
CA LEU A 123 -4.33 13.16 -13.56
C LEU A 123 -2.83 13.42 -13.48
N ALA A 124 -2.15 12.66 -12.64
CA ALA A 124 -0.71 12.50 -12.68
C ALA A 124 -0.39 11.00 -12.74
N SER A 125 0.79 10.65 -13.19
CA SER A 125 1.22 9.26 -13.34
C SER A 125 2.70 9.11 -13.09
N TYR A 126 3.15 7.87 -12.92
CA TYR A 126 4.58 7.56 -12.83
C TYR A 126 5.43 8.12 -13.98
N ARG A 127 4.82 8.40 -15.14
CA ARG A 127 5.50 8.95 -16.32
C ARG A 127 5.84 10.43 -16.20
N ASP A 128 5.19 11.14 -15.28
CA ASP A 128 5.43 12.56 -15.02
C ASP A 128 6.61 12.80 -14.08
N TYR A 129 7.24 11.72 -13.59
CA TYR A 129 8.33 11.74 -12.62
C TYR A 129 9.53 10.90 -13.09
N PRO A 130 10.75 11.15 -12.56
CA PRO A 130 11.89 10.28 -12.79
C PRO A 130 11.62 8.83 -12.34
N GLN A 131 12.24 7.87 -13.04
CA GLN A 131 12.13 6.46 -12.69
C GLN A 131 12.56 6.20 -11.24
N GLY A 132 11.77 5.40 -10.51
CA GLY A 132 12.05 5.05 -9.11
C GLY A 132 11.71 6.15 -8.11
N THR A 133 10.95 7.18 -8.51
CA THR A 133 10.44 8.21 -7.60
C THR A 133 9.61 7.59 -6.48
N ARG A 134 10.02 7.84 -5.22
CA ARG A 134 9.35 7.35 -4.01
C ARG A 134 8.61 8.43 -3.25
N ALA A 135 8.77 9.69 -3.64
CA ALA A 135 8.12 10.81 -3.01
C ALA A 135 7.56 11.74 -4.07
N VAL A 136 6.29 12.09 -3.97
CA VAL A 136 5.60 12.97 -4.91
C VAL A 136 4.91 14.10 -4.15
N THR A 137 4.84 15.27 -4.78
CA THR A 137 4.26 16.47 -4.16
C THR A 137 3.07 16.92 -4.98
N VAL A 138 1.91 17.02 -4.32
CA VAL A 138 0.64 17.46 -4.90
C VAL A 138 0.34 18.87 -4.39
N ALA A 139 0.12 19.80 -5.31
CA ALA A 139 -0.30 21.15 -4.95
C ALA A 139 -1.74 21.12 -4.39
N SER A 140 -1.96 21.66 -3.19
CA SER A 140 -3.33 21.79 -2.65
C SER A 140 -4.13 22.93 -3.29
N HIS A 141 -3.43 23.81 -4.01
CA HIS A 141 -3.97 24.99 -4.66
C HIS A 141 -3.21 25.25 -5.97
N PRO A 142 -3.45 24.44 -7.02
CA PRO A 142 -2.70 24.52 -8.28
C PRO A 142 -3.06 25.77 -9.09
N GLU A 143 -4.27 26.29 -8.88
CA GLU A 143 -4.82 27.46 -9.55
C GLU A 143 -5.58 28.32 -8.54
N PRO A 144 -5.70 29.65 -8.77
CA PRO A 144 -6.35 30.57 -7.83
C PRO A 144 -7.78 30.20 -7.41
N ASN A 145 -8.47 29.40 -8.22
CA ASN A 145 -9.86 28.99 -7.96
C ASN A 145 -9.99 27.50 -7.62
N LEU A 146 -8.90 26.75 -7.43
CA LEU A 146 -8.96 25.30 -7.18
C LEU A 146 -8.43 24.94 -5.80
N ARG A 147 -9.19 24.17 -5.04
CA ARG A 147 -8.75 23.60 -3.77
C ARG A 147 -8.76 22.08 -3.86
N LEU A 148 -7.67 21.43 -3.45
CA LEU A 148 -7.60 19.98 -3.38
C LEU A 148 -8.58 19.45 -2.33
N ILE A 149 -9.41 18.49 -2.73
CA ILE A 149 -10.39 17.82 -1.87
C ILE A 149 -10.13 16.32 -1.76
N GLY A 150 -9.45 15.71 -2.74
CA GLY A 150 -9.17 14.29 -2.77
C GLY A 150 -7.89 13.95 -3.53
N VAL A 151 -7.18 12.93 -3.05
CA VAL A 151 -6.06 12.30 -3.76
C VAL A 151 -6.26 10.80 -3.73
N GLU A 152 -6.24 10.16 -4.89
CA GLU A 152 -6.27 8.71 -5.01
C GLU A 152 -5.07 8.22 -5.80
N VAL A 153 -4.25 7.37 -5.18
CA VAL A 153 -3.19 6.64 -5.88
C VAL A 153 -3.76 5.30 -6.31
N GLN A 154 -3.59 4.93 -7.57
CA GLN A 154 -4.15 3.70 -8.14
C GLN A 154 -3.08 2.90 -8.86
N LEU A 155 -3.12 1.57 -8.67
CA LEU A 155 -2.50 0.62 -9.58
C LEU A 155 -3.59 0.07 -10.50
N LEU A 156 -3.35 0.18 -11.80
CA LEU A 156 -4.32 -0.18 -12.83
C LEU A 156 -3.96 -1.49 -13.51
N LEU A 157 -4.99 -2.20 -13.95
CA LEU A 157 -4.89 -3.29 -14.92
C LEU A 157 -5.82 -3.02 -16.09
N LEU A 158 -5.47 -3.57 -17.25
CA LEU A 158 -6.40 -3.65 -18.38
C LEU A 158 -7.36 -4.81 -18.09
N VAL A 159 -8.65 -4.50 -17.99
CA VAL A 159 -9.72 -5.48 -17.82
C VAL A 159 -10.57 -5.54 -19.07
N ARG A 160 -11.16 -6.70 -19.33
CA ARG A 160 -12.11 -6.92 -20.42
C ARG A 160 -13.43 -7.43 -19.86
N ASP A 161 -14.53 -6.80 -20.24
CA ASP A 161 -15.87 -7.23 -19.83
C ASP A 161 -16.40 -8.39 -20.70
N GLU A 162 -17.60 -8.90 -20.38
CA GLU A 162 -18.24 -10.00 -21.13
C GLU A 162 -18.61 -9.63 -22.56
N ALA A 163 -18.83 -8.34 -22.84
CA ALA A 163 -19.09 -7.83 -24.19
C ALA A 163 -17.80 -7.64 -25.00
N GLY A 164 -16.64 -7.86 -24.39
CA GLY A 164 -15.32 -7.73 -25.02
C GLY A 164 -14.76 -6.31 -24.98
N ASN A 165 -15.40 -5.37 -24.27
CA ASN A 165 -14.88 -4.02 -24.11
C ASN A 165 -13.70 -4.01 -23.16
N GLU A 166 -12.66 -3.27 -23.51
CA GLU A 166 -11.47 -3.11 -22.67
C GLU A 166 -11.47 -1.77 -21.95
N ALA A 167 -11.08 -1.78 -20.68
CA ALA A 167 -10.96 -0.59 -19.86
C ALA A 167 -9.82 -0.74 -18.85
N PHE A 168 -9.24 0.36 -18.41
CA PHE A 168 -8.38 0.35 -17.23
C PHE A 168 -9.24 0.37 -15.98
N SER A 169 -8.95 -0.54 -15.05
CA SER A 169 -9.62 -0.60 -13.75
C SER A 169 -8.59 -0.64 -12.62
N PRO A 170 -8.79 0.13 -11.53
CA PRO A 170 -7.94 0.02 -10.36
C PRO A 170 -8.14 -1.35 -9.70
N TYR A 171 -7.05 -2.05 -9.45
CA TYR A 171 -7.06 -3.27 -8.65
C TYR A 171 -6.51 -3.01 -7.24
N GLN A 172 -5.73 -1.95 -7.05
CA GLN A 172 -5.34 -1.46 -5.72
C GLN A 172 -5.41 0.06 -5.71
N ALA A 173 -5.92 0.64 -4.62
CA ALA A 173 -6.04 2.08 -4.50
C ALA A 173 -6.00 2.58 -3.05
N TRP A 174 -5.41 3.77 -2.88
CA TRP A 174 -5.24 4.48 -1.61
C TRP A 174 -5.88 5.86 -1.74
N SER A 175 -6.85 6.15 -0.87
CA SER A 175 -7.61 7.41 -0.94
C SER A 175 -7.34 8.29 0.27
N ILE A 176 -7.12 9.58 0.00
CA ILE A 176 -6.85 10.62 0.97
C ILE A 176 -7.86 11.73 0.76
N LYS A 177 -8.58 12.07 1.82
CA LYS A 177 -9.46 13.25 1.87
C LYS A 177 -8.66 14.46 2.34
N ALA A 178 -8.78 15.54 1.57
CA ALA A 178 -8.03 16.78 1.75
C ALA A 178 -8.92 17.99 2.11
N ALA A 179 -10.25 17.85 2.11
CA ALA A 179 -11.20 18.85 2.61
C ALA A 179 -12.53 18.21 3.03
#